data_AF-A0A0Q6BPZ7-F1
#
_entry.id   AF-A0A0Q6BPZ7-F1
#
_cell.length_a   1.000
_cell.length_b   1.000
_cell.length_c   1.000
_cell.angle_alpha   90.00
_cell.angle_beta   90.00
_cell.angle_gamma   90.00
#
_symmetry.space_group_name_H-M   'P 1'
#
loop_
_entity.id
_entity.type
_entity.pdbx_description
1 polymer ?
#
loop_
_entity_poly.entity_id
_entity_poly.type
_entity_poly.pdbx_seq_one_letter_code
_entity_poly.pdbx_strand_id
1 'polypeptide(L)'
;MVKNRLRRPSAKPVDSAASWRWQDWKVMLPVTILTVVFLYWGLQHQWDVKMLAGVALLVGFVSGAFVWIVGLIGLLPVIGPIIVKVLSFGFIWLLNALGYLVSFIAIRRGYSKDVLTYRGLTVALMLGIVIGYVIAQFI
;
A
#
# COMPACT_ATOMS: atom_id res chain seq x y z
N MET A 1 61.90 24.93 1.27
CA MET A 1 60.44 24.98 1.49
C MET A 1 59.79 23.84 0.71
N VAL A 2 59.39 22.78 1.41
CA VAL A 2 58.84 21.54 0.82
C VAL A 2 57.34 21.68 0.61
N LYS A 3 56.87 21.49 -0.63
CA LYS A 3 55.45 21.59 -1.01
C LYS A 3 54.79 20.21 -0.81
N ASN A 4 54.26 19.96 0.39
CA ASN A 4 53.44 18.77 0.67
C ASN A 4 52.12 18.86 -0.10
N ARG A 5 52.06 18.24 -1.28
CA ARG A 5 50.80 17.97 -1.98
C ARG A 5 50.10 16.80 -1.27
N LEU A 6 49.18 17.14 -0.38
CA LEU A 6 48.17 16.24 0.15
C LEU A 6 47.40 15.63 -1.04
N ARG A 7 47.74 14.38 -1.39
CA ARG A 7 46.91 13.56 -2.28
C ARG A 7 45.65 13.21 -1.51
N ARG A 8 44.58 13.97 -1.71
CA ARG A 8 43.25 13.58 -1.24
C ARG A 8 42.88 12.28 -1.97
N PRO A 9 42.51 11.19 -1.27
CA PRO A 9 41.90 10.05 -1.92
C PRO A 9 40.64 10.53 -2.64
N SER A 10 40.49 10.20 -3.91
CA SER A 10 39.24 10.36 -4.64
C SER A 10 38.18 9.54 -3.90
N ALA A 11 37.30 10.21 -3.16
CA ALA A 11 36.11 9.59 -2.62
C ALA A 11 35.34 9.03 -3.83
N LYS A 12 35.30 7.71 -3.96
CA LYS A 12 34.36 7.06 -4.88
C LYS A 12 32.97 7.59 -4.49
N PRO A 13 32.11 7.99 -5.45
CA PRO A 13 30.74 8.26 -5.11
C PRO A 13 30.24 7.00 -4.40
N VAL A 14 29.79 7.17 -3.16
CA VAL A 14 29.02 6.14 -2.49
C VAL A 14 27.74 6.07 -3.31
N ASP A 15 27.71 5.11 -4.25
CA ASP A 15 26.52 4.73 -4.98
C ASP A 15 25.47 4.50 -3.92
N SER A 16 24.64 5.52 -3.73
CA SER A 16 23.74 5.62 -2.60
C SER A 16 22.78 4.47 -2.78
N ALA A 17 22.90 3.49 -1.88
CA ALA A 17 22.16 2.23 -1.81
C ALA A 17 20.90 2.29 -2.67
N ALA A 18 20.94 1.59 -3.81
CA ALA A 18 19.91 1.53 -4.84
C ALA A 18 18.56 1.96 -4.30
N SER A 19 18.23 3.24 -4.47
CA SER A 19 16.98 3.78 -3.95
C SER A 19 15.89 3.02 -4.67
N TRP A 20 15.19 2.13 -3.96
CA TRP A 20 14.09 1.34 -4.52
C TRP A 20 12.98 2.30 -4.95
N ARG A 21 13.05 2.75 -6.21
CA ARG A 21 12.11 3.70 -6.80
C ARG A 21 11.18 2.89 -7.67
N TRP A 22 9.92 2.79 -7.24
CA TRP A 22 8.85 2.11 -7.97
C TRP A 22 8.59 2.70 -9.37
N GLN A 23 9.13 3.88 -9.69
CA GLN A 23 9.09 4.50 -11.02
C GLN A 23 10.26 4.12 -11.94
N ASP A 24 11.23 3.33 -11.47
CA ASP A 24 12.30 2.86 -12.33
C ASP A 24 11.73 1.85 -13.34
N TRP A 25 11.98 2.09 -14.64
CA TRP A 25 11.49 1.22 -15.72
C TRP A 25 11.91 -0.25 -15.52
N LYS A 26 13.06 -0.46 -14.84
CA LYS A 26 13.63 -1.77 -14.49
C LYS A 26 12.77 -2.54 -13.48
N VAL A 27 11.97 -1.85 -12.66
CA VAL A 27 11.02 -2.46 -11.71
C VAL A 27 9.64 -2.59 -12.35
N MET A 28 9.22 -1.59 -13.13
CA MET A 28 7.90 -1.61 -13.80
C MET A 28 7.79 -2.74 -14.83
N LEU A 29 8.82 -2.98 -15.63
CA LEU A 29 8.82 -4.07 -16.62
C LEU A 29 8.54 -5.46 -16.02
N PRO A 30 9.30 -5.94 -15.03
CA PRO A 30 9.06 -7.27 -14.46
C PRO A 30 7.68 -7.38 -13.80
N VAL A 31 7.18 -6.32 -13.15
CA VAL A 31 5.81 -6.31 -12.57
C VAL A 31 4.75 -6.42 -13.66
N THR A 32 4.94 -5.73 -14.78
CA THR A 32 4.00 -5.78 -15.90
C THR A 32 4.01 -7.16 -16.55
N ILE A 33 5.20 -7.73 -16.77
CA ILE A 33 5.37 -9.09 -17.29
C ILE A 33 4.70 -10.11 -16.36
N LEU A 34 4.92 -10.02 -15.05
CA LEU A 34 4.31 -10.91 -14.06
C LEU A 34 2.77 -10.84 -14.10
N THR A 35 2.21 -9.65 -14.29
CA THR A 35 0.77 -9.44 -14.43
C THR A 35 0.22 -10.11 -15.70
N VAL A 36 0.90 -9.96 -16.83
CA VAL A 36 0.52 -10.61 -18.10
C VAL A 36 0.62 -12.13 -18.01
N VAL A 37 1.67 -12.64 -17.36
CA VAL A 37 1.85 -14.08 -17.11
C VAL A 37 0.71 -14.63 -16.25
N PHE A 38 0.30 -13.90 -15.19
CA PHE A 38 -0.82 -14.29 -14.35
C PHE A 38 -2.14 -14.40 -15.13
N LEU A 39 -2.44 -13.40 -15.98
CA LEU A 39 -3.64 -13.43 -16.83
C LEU A 39 -3.58 -14.58 -17.84
N TYR A 40 -2.43 -14.81 -18.46
CA TYR A 40 -2.22 -15.92 -19.39
C TYR A 40 -2.42 -17.28 -18.69
N TRP A 41 -1.93 -17.43 -17.47
CA TRP A 41 -2.08 -18.65 -16.69
C TRP A 41 -3.55 -18.92 -16.33
N GLY A 42 -4.31 -17.86 -15.98
CA GLY A 42 -5.75 -17.95 -15.75
C GLY A 42 -6.54 -18.40 -16.99
N LEU A 43 -6.15 -17.93 -18.18
CA LEU A 43 -6.76 -18.39 -19.45
C LEU A 43 -6.45 -19.86 -19.75
N GLN A 44 -5.23 -20.31 -19.49
CA GLN A 44 -4.85 -21.72 -19.67
C GLN A 44 -5.61 -22.66 -18.73
N HIS A 45 -5.95 -22.18 -17.53
CA HIS A 45 -6.73 -22.93 -16.54
C HIS A 45 -8.25 -22.95 -16.79
N GLN A 46 -8.70 -22.55 -18.00
CA GLN A 46 -10.12 -22.52 -18.41
C GLN A 46 -11.00 -21.67 -17.49
N TRP A 47 -10.45 -20.60 -16.88
CA TRP A 47 -11.29 -19.65 -16.15
C TRP A 47 -12.21 -18.95 -17.14
N ASP A 48 -13.48 -18.76 -16.76
CA ASP A 48 -14.45 -18.07 -17.61
C ASP A 48 -13.90 -16.68 -17.96
N VAL A 49 -13.71 -16.41 -19.25
CA VAL A 49 -13.16 -15.16 -19.78
C VAL A 49 -13.96 -13.95 -19.27
N LYS A 50 -15.27 -14.12 -19.05
CA LYS A 50 -16.13 -13.07 -18.47
C LYS A 50 -15.76 -12.77 -17.02
N MET A 51 -15.43 -13.79 -16.23
CA MET A 51 -14.96 -13.62 -14.86
C MET A 51 -13.58 -12.95 -14.84
N LEU A 52 -12.65 -13.41 -15.68
CA LEU A 52 -11.30 -12.84 -15.76
C LEU A 52 -11.33 -11.37 -16.18
N ALA A 53 -12.13 -11.04 -17.21
CA ALA A 53 -12.35 -9.67 -17.65
C ALA A 53 -13.05 -8.82 -16.58
N GLY A 54 -14.03 -9.39 -15.87
CA GLY A 54 -14.70 -8.72 -14.76
C GLY A 54 -13.74 -8.35 -13.62
N VAL A 55 -12.87 -9.27 -13.21
CA VAL A 55 -11.85 -9.01 -12.19
C VAL A 55 -10.82 -7.99 -12.68
N ALA A 56 -10.33 -8.13 -13.91
CA ALA A 56 -9.36 -7.19 -14.48
C ALA A 56 -9.94 -5.76 -14.58
N LEU A 57 -11.20 -5.63 -15.01
CA LEU A 57 -11.90 -4.35 -15.06
C LEU A 57 -12.14 -3.77 -13.67
N LEU A 58 -12.53 -4.60 -12.71
CA LEU A 58 -12.74 -4.16 -11.33
C LEU A 58 -11.43 -3.66 -10.72
N VAL A 59 -10.34 -4.40 -10.87
CA VAL A 59 -9.01 -3.98 -10.40
C VAL A 59 -8.59 -2.69 -11.09
N GLY A 60 -8.70 -2.61 -12.42
CA GLY A 60 -8.34 -1.40 -13.17
C GLY A 60 -9.17 -0.18 -12.75
N PHE A 61 -10.49 -0.35 -12.56
CA PHE A 61 -11.38 0.71 -12.14
C PHE A 61 -11.07 1.20 -10.72
N VAL A 62 -10.90 0.28 -9.76
CA VAL A 62 -10.56 0.61 -8.37
C VAL A 62 -9.19 1.27 -8.29
N SER A 63 -8.17 0.75 -8.99
CA SER A 63 -6.84 1.34 -9.05
C SER A 63 -6.87 2.73 -9.69
N GLY A 64 -7.63 2.92 -10.78
CA GLY A 64 -7.80 4.22 -11.42
C GLY A 64 -8.49 5.23 -10.50
N ALA A 65 -9.57 4.83 -9.83
CA ALA A 65 -10.27 5.67 -8.85
C ALA A 65 -9.34 6.05 -7.69
N PHE A 66 -8.51 5.12 -7.21
CA PHE A 66 -7.53 5.38 -6.16
C PHE A 66 -6.49 6.42 -6.59
N VAL A 67 -5.92 6.28 -7.80
CA VAL A 67 -4.98 7.26 -8.36
C VAL A 67 -5.63 8.63 -8.48
N TRP A 68 -6.88 8.70 -8.91
CA TRP A 68 -7.61 9.96 -9.02
C TRP A 68 -7.84 10.63 -7.65
N ILE A 69 -8.26 9.86 -6.64
CA ILE A 69 -8.45 10.36 -5.27
C ILE A 69 -7.13 10.83 -4.66
N VAL A 70 -6.06 10.02 -4.78
CA VAL A 70 -4.71 10.40 -4.29
C VAL A 70 -4.21 11.64 -5.03
N GLY A 71 -4.45 11.73 -6.34
CA GLY A 71 -4.15 12.91 -7.15
C GLY A 71 -4.84 14.16 -6.61
N LEU A 72 -6.15 14.08 -6.33
CA LEU A 72 -6.93 15.16 -5.73
C LEU A 72 -6.40 15.58 -4.35
N ILE A 73 -6.11 14.61 -3.49
CA ILE A 73 -5.54 14.84 -2.16
C ILE A 73 -4.17 15.52 -2.26
N GLY A 74 -3.38 15.16 -3.28
CA GLY A 74 -2.07 15.75 -3.56
C GLY A 74 -2.10 17.24 -3.90
N LEU A 75 -3.25 17.82 -4.27
CA LEU A 75 -3.37 19.27 -4.42
C LEU A 75 -3.27 20.02 -3.08
N LEU A 76 -3.50 19.34 -1.95
CA LEU A 76 -3.37 19.95 -0.62
C LEU A 76 -1.90 19.86 -0.17
N PRO A 77 -1.13 20.96 -0.15
CA PRO A 77 0.32 20.90 0.05
C PRO A 77 0.74 20.43 1.44
N VAL A 78 -0.08 20.68 2.47
CA VAL A 78 0.23 20.32 3.86
C VAL A 78 -0.46 19.01 4.26
N ILE A 79 -1.76 18.90 3.99
CA ILE A 79 -2.58 17.77 4.44
C ILE A 79 -2.42 16.57 3.48
N GLY A 80 -2.21 16.82 2.20
CA GLY A 80 -2.14 15.80 1.15
C GLY A 80 -1.09 14.73 1.42
N PRO A 81 0.18 15.08 1.67
CA PRO A 81 1.22 14.10 1.97
C PRO A 81 0.93 13.24 3.20
N ILE A 82 0.22 13.79 4.19
CA ILE A 82 -0.13 13.08 5.43
C ILE A 82 -1.21 12.04 5.15
N ILE A 83 -2.26 12.44 4.44
CA ILE A 83 -3.35 11.54 4.06
C ILE A 83 -2.83 10.41 3.15
N VAL A 84 -1.96 10.72 2.17
CA VAL A 84 -1.37 9.70 1.29
C VAL A 84 -0.53 8.70 2.09
N LYS A 85 0.23 9.14 3.10
CA LYS A 85 0.95 8.24 4.00
C LYS A 85 -0.02 7.31 4.75
N VAL A 86 -1.12 7.84 5.29
CA VAL A 86 -2.14 7.04 6.00
C VAL A 86 -2.82 6.03 5.08
N LEU A 87 -3.20 6.44 3.86
CA LEU A 87 -3.78 5.56 2.85
C LEU A 87 -2.80 4.50 2.33
N SER A 88 -1.50 4.83 2.32
CA SER A 88 -0.45 3.88 1.92
C SER A 88 -0.29 2.73 2.92
N PHE A 89 -0.79 2.86 4.16
CA PHE A 89 -0.98 1.73 5.08
C PHE A 89 -2.21 0.87 4.72
N GLY A 90 -2.45 0.65 3.43
CA GLY A 90 -3.63 -0.06 2.91
C GLY A 90 -3.79 -1.49 3.44
N PHE A 91 -2.70 -2.17 3.79
CA PHE A 91 -2.74 -3.49 4.42
C PHE A 91 -3.48 -3.47 5.76
N ILE A 92 -3.32 -2.42 6.57
CA ILE A 92 -4.01 -2.28 7.86
C ILE A 92 -5.51 -2.07 7.64
N TRP A 93 -5.88 -1.23 6.66
CA TRP A 93 -7.27 -1.01 6.28
C TRP A 93 -7.95 -2.27 5.73
N LEU A 94 -7.23 -3.10 4.95
CA LEU A 94 -7.73 -4.38 4.46
C LEU A 94 -7.97 -5.39 5.58
N LEU A 95 -7.02 -5.53 6.50
CA LEU A 95 -7.20 -6.40 7.67
C LEU A 95 -8.37 -5.94 8.54
N ASN A 96 -8.55 -4.63 8.68
CA ASN A 96 -9.68 -4.04 9.40
C ASN A 96 -11.02 -4.32 8.69
N ALA A 97 -11.09 -4.17 7.36
CA ALA A 97 -12.26 -4.51 6.55
C ALA A 97 -12.62 -6.00 6.63
N LEU A 98 -11.63 -6.90 6.59
CA LEU A 98 -11.82 -8.33 6.82
C LEU A 98 -12.35 -8.59 8.25
N GLY A 99 -11.82 -7.85 9.23
CA GLY A 99 -12.33 -7.80 10.59
C GLY A 99 -13.82 -7.43 10.64
N TYR A 100 -14.32 -6.51 9.83
CA TYR A 100 -15.76 -6.25 9.76
C TYR A 100 -16.54 -7.35 9.03
N LEU A 101 -16.01 -7.87 7.93
CA LEU A 101 -16.66 -8.93 7.15
C LEU A 101 -16.91 -10.20 7.99
N VAL A 102 -15.88 -10.67 8.69
CA VAL A 102 -16.00 -11.84 9.57
C VAL A 102 -16.95 -11.55 10.75
N SER A 103 -17.15 -10.27 11.14
CA SER A 103 -18.03 -9.88 12.25
C SER A 103 -19.47 -10.00 11.81
N PHE A 104 -19.74 -9.46 10.64
CA PHE A 104 -21.03 -9.52 10.00
C PHE A 104 -21.50 -10.96 9.83
N ILE A 105 -20.60 -11.85 9.40
CA ILE A 105 -20.89 -13.29 9.28
C ILE A 105 -21.15 -13.92 10.66
N ALA A 106 -20.39 -13.56 11.70
CA ALA A 106 -20.56 -14.11 13.04
C ALA A 106 -21.86 -13.66 13.74
N ILE A 107 -22.24 -12.39 13.55
CA ILE A 107 -23.51 -11.83 14.03
C ILE A 107 -24.68 -12.54 13.33
N ARG A 108 -24.58 -12.77 12.01
CA ARG A 108 -25.57 -13.58 11.27
C ARG A 108 -25.67 -15.02 11.77
N ARG A 109 -24.64 -15.56 12.42
CA ARG A 109 -24.62 -16.91 12.98
C ARG A 109 -24.96 -16.97 14.48
N GLY A 110 -25.30 -15.86 15.12
CA GLY A 110 -25.78 -15.82 16.51
C GLY A 110 -24.71 -15.62 17.58
N TYR A 111 -23.43 -15.45 17.22
CA TYR A 111 -22.32 -15.24 18.16
C TYR A 111 -22.05 -13.74 18.40
N SER A 112 -23.07 -12.98 18.80
CA SER A 112 -23.04 -11.51 18.72
C SER A 112 -22.29 -10.81 19.85
N LYS A 113 -22.22 -11.35 21.07
CA LYS A 113 -21.67 -10.62 22.24
C LYS A 113 -20.15 -10.72 22.39
N ASP A 114 -19.57 -11.91 22.24
CA ASP A 114 -18.13 -12.08 22.42
C ASP A 114 -17.35 -11.52 21.23
N VAL A 115 -17.87 -11.77 20.03
CA VAL A 115 -17.20 -11.39 18.78
C VAL A 115 -17.15 -9.87 18.58
N LEU A 116 -18.17 -9.14 19.07
CA LEU A 116 -18.20 -7.67 19.00
C LEU A 116 -17.27 -7.04 20.04
N THR A 117 -17.12 -7.66 21.22
CA THR A 117 -16.26 -7.16 22.30
C THR A 117 -14.77 -7.26 21.93
N TYR A 118 -14.32 -8.42 21.44
CA TYR A 118 -12.92 -8.61 21.03
C TYR A 118 -12.55 -7.73 19.82
N ARG A 119 -13.47 -7.55 18.87
CA ARG A 119 -13.20 -6.73 17.69
C ARG A 119 -13.26 -5.23 17.97
N GLY A 120 -14.20 -4.81 18.81
CA GLY A 120 -14.23 -3.43 19.33
C GLY A 120 -12.92 -3.07 20.00
N LEU A 121 -12.32 -4.00 20.77
CA LEU A 121 -11.03 -3.80 21.41
C LEU A 121 -9.88 -3.65 20.39
N THR A 122 -9.79 -4.52 19.38
CA THR A 122 -8.73 -4.43 18.36
C THR A 122 -8.87 -3.17 17.50
N VAL A 123 -10.10 -2.76 17.14
CA VAL A 123 -10.36 -1.53 16.38
C VAL A 123 -10.01 -0.28 17.21
N ALA A 124 -10.40 -0.26 18.49
CA ALA A 124 -10.06 0.82 19.41
C ALA A 124 -8.55 0.96 19.60
N LEU A 125 -7.83 -0.17 19.72
CA LEU A 125 -6.36 -0.19 19.82
C LEU A 125 -5.71 0.35 18.54
N MET A 126 -6.16 -0.11 17.36
CA MET A 126 -5.64 0.38 16.08
C MET A 126 -5.90 1.89 15.90
N LEU A 127 -7.10 2.37 16.20
CA LEU A 127 -7.43 3.81 16.14
C LEU A 127 -6.56 4.62 17.09
N GLY A 128 -6.34 4.14 18.32
CA GLY A 128 -5.46 4.80 19.29
C GLY A 128 -4.02 4.93 18.79
N ILE A 129 -3.45 3.87 18.20
CA ILE A 129 -2.09 3.88 17.64
C ILE A 129 -2.00 4.83 16.44
N VAL A 130 -2.99 4.81 15.54
CA VAL A 130 -3.00 5.68 14.35
C VAL A 130 -3.14 7.14 14.76
N ILE A 131 -4.05 7.48 15.67
CA ILE A 131 -4.23 8.85 16.18
C ILE A 131 -2.96 9.31 16.91
N GLY A 132 -2.38 8.45 17.76
CA GLY A 132 -1.13 8.74 18.46
C GLY A 132 0.04 9.02 17.51
N TYR A 133 0.20 8.22 16.45
CA TYR A 133 1.23 8.44 15.42
C TYR A 133 1.02 9.76 14.66
N VAL A 134 -0.23 10.08 14.31
CA VAL A 134 -0.56 11.33 13.61
C VAL A 134 -0.24 12.53 14.50
N ILE A 135 -0.67 12.52 15.77
CA ILE A 135 -0.40 13.61 16.73
C ILE A 135 1.10 13.76 16.99
N ALA A 136 1.82 12.65 17.20
CA ALA A 136 3.26 12.65 17.43
C ALA A 136 4.07 13.22 16.26
N GLN A 137 3.51 13.26 15.06
CA GLN A 137 4.17 13.86 13.90
C GLN A 137 3.91 15.37 13.75
N PHE A 138 2.95 15.92 14.51
CA PHE A 138 2.65 17.36 14.54
C PHE A 138 3.28 18.08 15.74
N ILE A 139 3.94 17.35 16.63
CA ILE A 139 4.74 17.84 17.77
C ILE A 139 6.22 17.70 17.40
#